data_AF-A0A961R2Q2-F1
#
_entry.id   AF-A0A961R2Q2-F1
#
_cell.length_a   1.000
_cell.length_b   1.000
_cell.length_c   1.000
_cell.angle_alpha   90.00
_cell.angle_beta   90.00
_cell.angle_gamma   90.00
#
_symmetry.space_group_name_H-M   'P 1'
#
loop_
_entity.id
_entity.type
_entity.pdbx_description
1 polymer ?
#
loop_
_entity_poly.entity_id
_entity_poly.type
_entity_poly.pdbx_seq_one_letter_code
_entity_poly.pdbx_strand_id
1 'polypeptide(L)'
;MAGFRPRDLVAYLQGVSLQRLLPFLEWRHLISRQTLRSDIYAGLTGATIVLPQAVAFAAIAGLPPEYGFYTAMITPVVAALFGSSWHVVSGPTTAISALVFGALSGSFEPGSGEWIQAAITLTLLVGIFQLALGLARLGALVDFVSHSVMVGFMAGAATLVALSQVKNALGIQLPRPDDMVEYAVAAYHNVFDTDWRSALIAFISLAVAVVSKKYFPRLPNYLFALLAGSLASLAMQGQQNGVNLVGAIPSVFPGFSFPSFNINHLGDLAPAAFAIALVGLLEAVSIARAIAIKSGQDLDGNQEFIGQGVSNTFGAFFQCYAASGSFTRSGLNYEVGAATPLAAIFAAVFLFLILIFVAPLFAYVPIPAMAGVIILVAWKLIDFRELWHIMRTSRAETSIAIITFISTLFIDLEFAIYIGVMLSFLIFLNKSAHPFIGIGAPDPNTTHRVFRSSETHGLNECPQMVFVRMDGPFYFGSVEHVRRKFREIERKRAKQKHMLFMVKGVGEIDLPAAELLIEEARRRKRRGGSFHVQAKQVAAIKRLDRFHVSEALSTEHVHTSKGDAIAEIVPTLDQDICATCTARIFRECPPPPADFLAVQDKEAAAPAAQSSARAGKRQKEKADASE
;
A
#
# COMPACT_ATOMS: atom_id res chain seq x y z
N MET A 1 25.03 6.82 20.28
CA MET A 1 24.78 5.91 21.44
C MET A 1 24.53 6.76 22.66
N ALA A 2 23.27 6.90 23.10
CA ALA A 2 22.94 7.60 24.34
C ALA A 2 21.78 6.88 25.04
N GLY A 3 22.14 6.13 26.08
CA GLY A 3 21.35 5.85 27.29
C GLY A 3 19.91 5.36 27.14
N PHE A 4 19.72 4.08 26.82
CA PHE A 4 18.47 3.37 27.16
C PHE A 4 18.48 3.09 28.67
N ARG A 5 17.68 3.79 29.47
CA ARG A 5 17.64 3.58 30.93
C ARG A 5 16.77 2.36 31.25
N PRO A 6 17.14 1.50 32.21
CA PRO A 6 16.36 0.30 32.55
C PRO A 6 14.94 0.58 33.07
N ARG A 7 14.66 1.80 33.55
CA ARG A 7 13.29 2.23 33.93
C ARG A 7 12.35 2.40 32.74
N ASP A 8 12.86 2.71 31.55
CA ASP A 8 12.04 2.84 30.34
C ASP A 8 11.59 1.47 29.82
N LEU A 9 12.40 0.42 30.07
CA LEU A 9 12.05 -0.97 29.77
C LEU A 9 10.93 -1.49 30.70
N VAL A 10 10.96 -1.13 31.99
CA VAL A 10 9.93 -1.51 32.96
C VAL A 10 8.61 -0.80 32.70
N ALA A 11 8.64 0.49 32.35
CA ALA A 11 7.44 1.24 31.94
C ALA A 11 6.85 0.73 30.61
N TYR A 12 7.70 0.26 29.68
CA TYR A 12 7.26 -0.41 28.44
C TYR A 12 6.53 -1.72 28.73
N LEU A 13 7.09 -2.57 29.61
CA LEU A 13 6.50 -3.85 30.00
C LEU A 13 5.20 -3.70 30.81
N GLN A 14 5.07 -2.63 31.60
CA GLN A 14 3.85 -2.30 32.36
C GLN A 14 2.70 -1.74 31.49
N GLY A 15 2.97 -1.37 30.23
CA GLY A 15 1.98 -0.85 29.28
C GLY A 15 1.62 -1.81 28.13
N VAL A 16 2.13 -3.04 28.12
CA VAL A 16 1.76 -4.03 27.12
C VAL A 16 0.39 -4.61 27.49
N SER A 17 -0.65 -4.24 26.75
CA SER A 17 -1.96 -4.86 26.91
C SER A 17 -1.83 -6.37 26.68
N LEU A 18 -2.55 -7.17 27.46
CA LEU A 18 -2.59 -8.63 27.31
C LEU A 18 -2.89 -9.05 25.84
N GLN A 19 -3.64 -8.21 25.13
CA GLN A 19 -3.99 -8.36 23.72
C GLN A 19 -2.77 -8.27 22.78
N ARG A 20 -1.73 -7.49 23.10
CA ARG A 20 -0.48 -7.45 22.31
C ARG A 20 0.40 -8.67 22.51
N LEU A 21 0.34 -9.31 23.68
CA LEU A 21 1.10 -10.53 23.95
C LEU A 21 0.38 -11.78 23.41
N LEU A 22 -0.94 -11.77 23.45
CA LEU A 22 -1.81 -12.87 23.05
C LEU A 22 -2.87 -12.35 22.05
N PRO A 23 -2.48 -12.00 20.81
CA PRO A 23 -3.39 -11.40 19.83
C PRO A 23 -4.51 -12.37 19.42
N PHE A 24 -4.36 -13.67 19.63
CA PHE A 24 -5.45 -14.63 19.46
C PHE A 24 -6.67 -14.39 20.36
N LEU A 25 -6.53 -13.61 21.43
CA LEU A 25 -7.65 -13.19 22.25
C LEU A 25 -8.48 -12.08 21.59
N GLU A 26 -7.93 -11.35 20.62
CA GLU A 26 -8.63 -10.28 19.92
C GLU A 26 -9.69 -10.86 19.00
N TRP A 27 -9.38 -11.80 18.12
CA TRP A 27 -10.35 -12.32 17.14
C TRP A 27 -11.35 -13.34 17.70
N ARG A 28 -11.30 -13.68 19.01
CA ARG A 28 -12.25 -14.61 19.65
C ARG A 28 -13.72 -14.20 19.48
N HIS A 29 -13.99 -12.89 19.45
CA HIS A 29 -15.34 -12.35 19.32
C HIS A 29 -15.91 -12.49 17.90
N LEU A 30 -15.05 -12.76 16.90
CA LEU A 30 -15.44 -13.05 15.52
C LEU A 30 -15.89 -14.50 15.34
N ILE A 31 -15.65 -15.37 16.32
CA ILE A 31 -15.99 -16.79 16.26
C ILE A 31 -17.50 -16.96 16.50
N SER A 32 -18.19 -17.35 15.45
CA SER A 32 -19.61 -17.70 15.43
C SER A 32 -19.79 -19.04 14.72
N ARG A 33 -20.97 -19.64 14.80
CA ARG A 33 -21.27 -20.87 14.03
C ARG A 33 -21.09 -20.69 12.52
N GLN A 34 -21.28 -19.47 12.01
CA GLN A 34 -21.13 -19.17 10.59
C GLN A 34 -19.66 -19.04 10.20
N THR A 35 -18.88 -18.26 10.94
CA THR A 35 -17.44 -18.07 10.66
C THR A 35 -16.67 -19.36 10.86
N LEU A 36 -16.99 -20.14 11.90
CA LEU A 36 -16.39 -21.46 12.12
C LEU A 36 -16.61 -22.41 10.93
N ARG A 37 -17.83 -22.43 10.36
CA ARG A 37 -18.10 -23.24 9.16
C ARG A 37 -17.27 -22.75 7.97
N SER A 38 -17.20 -21.43 7.78
CA SER A 38 -16.40 -20.81 6.71
C SER A 38 -14.93 -21.20 6.83
N ASP A 39 -14.35 -21.08 8.03
CA ASP A 39 -12.95 -21.39 8.31
C ASP A 39 -12.64 -22.87 8.16
N ILE A 40 -13.57 -23.76 8.51
CA ILE A 40 -13.43 -25.21 8.26
C ILE A 40 -13.34 -25.49 6.75
N TYR A 41 -14.24 -24.89 5.95
CA TYR A 41 -14.23 -25.08 4.49
C TYR A 41 -12.97 -24.48 3.84
N ALA A 42 -12.55 -23.30 4.29
CA ALA A 42 -11.32 -22.66 3.85
C ALA A 42 -10.09 -23.49 4.22
N GLY A 43 -10.05 -24.02 5.45
CA GLY A 43 -8.99 -24.89 5.94
C GLY A 43 -8.85 -26.18 5.13
N LEU A 44 -9.96 -26.89 4.86
CA LEU A 44 -9.94 -28.12 4.05
C LEU A 44 -9.45 -27.86 2.62
N THR A 45 -9.91 -26.75 2.04
CA THR A 45 -9.49 -26.31 0.70
C THR A 45 -8.01 -25.95 0.68
N GLY A 46 -7.55 -25.20 1.68
CA GLY A 46 -6.15 -24.83 1.86
C GLY A 46 -5.23 -26.03 2.00
N ALA A 47 -5.58 -26.99 2.87
CA ALA A 47 -4.79 -28.22 3.08
C ALA A 47 -4.53 -28.99 1.78
N THR A 48 -5.51 -29.00 0.87
CA THR A 48 -5.42 -29.71 -0.41
C THR A 48 -4.40 -29.06 -1.35
N ILE A 49 -4.33 -27.73 -1.41
CA ILE A 49 -3.35 -26.99 -2.24
C ILE A 49 -1.95 -27.06 -1.64
N VAL A 50 -1.86 -27.12 -0.31
CA VAL A 50 -0.57 -27.12 0.41
C VAL A 50 0.26 -28.35 0.12
N LEU A 51 -0.36 -29.51 -0.11
CA LEU A 51 0.35 -30.76 -0.29
C LEU A 51 1.44 -30.73 -1.38
N PRO A 52 1.10 -30.45 -2.66
CA PRO A 52 2.11 -30.39 -3.72
C PRO A 52 3.11 -29.24 -3.52
N GLN A 53 2.67 -28.13 -2.95
CA GLN A 53 3.51 -26.97 -2.70
C GLN A 53 4.59 -27.28 -1.66
N ALA A 54 4.22 -27.97 -0.58
CA ALA A 54 5.15 -28.38 0.47
C ALA A 54 6.28 -29.25 -0.10
N VAL A 55 5.96 -30.25 -0.92
CA VAL A 55 6.95 -31.11 -1.59
C VAL A 55 7.85 -30.29 -2.52
N ALA A 56 7.24 -29.49 -3.41
CA ALA A 56 7.98 -28.71 -4.38
C ALA A 56 8.93 -27.72 -3.70
N PHE A 57 8.47 -27.00 -2.68
CA PHE A 57 9.26 -25.98 -1.99
C PHE A 57 10.36 -26.57 -1.12
N ALA A 58 10.11 -27.70 -0.45
CA ALA A 58 11.18 -28.43 0.24
C ALA A 58 12.29 -28.85 -0.74
N ALA A 59 11.92 -29.38 -1.91
CA ALA A 59 12.90 -29.75 -2.94
C ALA A 59 13.72 -28.54 -3.42
N ILE A 60 13.11 -27.35 -3.53
CA ILE A 60 13.82 -26.10 -3.87
C ILE A 60 14.83 -25.74 -2.79
N ALA A 61 14.47 -25.93 -1.52
CA ALA A 61 15.36 -25.70 -0.39
C ALA A 61 16.46 -26.77 -0.24
N GLY A 62 16.54 -27.75 -1.15
CA GLY A 62 17.47 -28.88 -1.03
C GLY A 62 17.13 -29.81 0.14
N LEU A 63 15.87 -29.80 0.60
CA LEU A 63 15.39 -30.57 1.73
C LEU A 63 14.47 -31.71 1.26
N PRO A 64 14.45 -32.84 2.00
CA PRO A 64 13.44 -33.88 1.80
C PRO A 64 12.00 -33.36 1.94
N PRO A 65 11.01 -33.98 1.25
CA PRO A 65 9.62 -33.50 1.23
C PRO A 65 8.96 -33.31 2.60
N GLU A 66 9.33 -34.13 3.58
CA GLU A 66 8.82 -34.09 4.95
C GLU A 66 8.98 -32.73 5.62
N TYR A 67 10.10 -32.04 5.39
CA TYR A 67 10.38 -30.73 5.95
C TYR A 67 9.42 -29.67 5.38
N GLY A 68 8.94 -29.84 4.15
CA GLY A 68 7.87 -29.03 3.58
C GLY A 68 6.57 -29.16 4.35
N PHE A 69 6.19 -30.38 4.70
CA PHE A 69 4.96 -30.64 5.45
C PHE A 69 5.06 -30.17 6.91
N TYR A 70 6.20 -30.39 7.57
CA TYR A 70 6.45 -29.85 8.92
C TYR A 70 6.23 -28.35 8.95
N THR A 71 6.91 -27.62 8.05
CA THR A 71 6.78 -26.18 7.92
C THR A 71 5.34 -25.78 7.64
N ALA A 72 4.64 -26.48 6.73
CA ALA A 72 3.28 -26.15 6.34
C ALA A 72 2.20 -26.52 7.38
N MET A 73 2.52 -27.32 8.40
CA MET A 73 1.66 -27.63 9.54
C MET A 73 1.91 -26.68 10.71
N ILE A 74 3.16 -26.51 11.14
CA ILE A 74 3.49 -25.81 12.38
C ILE A 74 3.43 -24.29 12.22
N THR A 75 4.11 -23.76 11.20
CA THR A 75 4.25 -22.31 11.05
C THR A 75 2.93 -21.56 10.82
N PRO A 76 1.93 -22.05 10.04
CA PRO A 76 0.64 -21.35 9.94
C PRO A 76 -0.15 -21.36 11.24
N VAL A 77 -0.04 -22.39 12.08
CA VAL A 77 -0.72 -22.42 13.38
C VAL A 77 -0.16 -21.34 14.29
N VAL A 78 1.17 -21.27 14.40
CA VAL A 78 1.82 -20.29 15.27
C VAL A 78 1.61 -18.87 14.73
N ALA A 79 1.76 -18.66 13.42
CA ALA A 79 1.51 -17.36 12.80
C ALA A 79 0.05 -16.91 12.97
N ALA A 80 -0.93 -17.81 12.85
CA ALA A 80 -2.35 -17.49 13.08
C ALA A 80 -2.66 -17.08 14.53
N LEU A 81 -1.90 -17.61 15.50
CA LEU A 81 -2.08 -17.30 16.92
C LEU A 81 -1.39 -15.99 17.33
N PHE A 82 -0.22 -15.69 16.77
CA PHE A 82 0.63 -14.57 17.20
C PHE A 82 0.73 -13.42 16.19
N GLY A 83 0.27 -13.60 14.96
CA GLY A 83 0.22 -12.57 13.92
C GLY A 83 -1.02 -11.69 14.02
N SER A 84 -1.05 -10.64 13.20
CA SER A 84 -2.18 -9.70 13.15
C SER A 84 -3.20 -10.10 12.07
N SER A 85 -2.73 -10.64 10.94
CA SER A 85 -3.61 -10.93 9.81
C SER A 85 -4.61 -12.06 10.08
N TRP A 86 -5.85 -11.89 9.63
CA TRP A 86 -6.87 -12.95 9.69
C TRP A 86 -6.77 -13.99 8.58
N HIS A 87 -6.09 -13.65 7.49
CA HIS A 87 -6.19 -14.40 6.25
C HIS A 87 -4.85 -14.94 5.75
N VAL A 88 -3.73 -14.39 6.23
CA VAL A 88 -2.39 -14.87 5.85
C VAL A 88 -2.18 -16.28 6.34
N VAL A 89 -1.71 -17.12 5.42
CA VAL A 89 -1.33 -18.50 5.72
C VAL A 89 0.17 -18.63 5.52
N SER A 90 0.91 -18.67 6.64
CA SER A 90 2.36 -18.87 6.63
C SER A 90 2.75 -20.30 6.30
N GLY A 91 3.95 -20.47 5.74
CA GLY A 91 4.57 -21.76 5.50
C GLY A 91 5.69 -21.67 4.48
N PRO A 92 6.05 -22.79 3.84
CA PRO A 92 7.09 -22.77 2.84
C PRO A 92 6.65 -21.93 1.64
N THR A 93 7.57 -21.11 1.12
CA THR A 93 7.37 -20.31 -0.09
C THR A 93 8.53 -20.53 -1.05
N THR A 94 8.29 -20.36 -2.35
CA THR A 94 9.32 -20.52 -3.38
C THR A 94 10.56 -19.65 -3.11
N ALA A 95 10.34 -18.37 -2.79
CA ALA A 95 11.40 -17.39 -2.60
C ALA A 95 12.27 -17.74 -1.38
N ILE A 96 11.65 -17.97 -0.23
CA ILE A 96 12.37 -18.33 0.99
C ILE A 96 13.09 -19.67 0.84
N SER A 97 12.48 -20.64 0.16
CA SER A 97 13.13 -21.94 -0.13
C SER A 97 14.40 -21.77 -0.98
N ALA A 98 14.34 -20.92 -2.02
CA ALA A 98 15.50 -20.64 -2.86
C ALA A 98 16.60 -19.89 -2.10
N LEU A 99 16.22 -18.94 -1.22
CA LEU A 99 17.18 -18.24 -0.37
C LEU A 99 17.85 -19.15 0.66
N VAL A 100 17.09 -20.08 1.26
CA VAL A 100 17.67 -21.11 2.14
C VAL A 100 18.68 -21.96 1.37
N PHE A 101 18.34 -22.40 0.15
CA PHE A 101 19.27 -23.15 -0.68
C PHE A 101 20.52 -22.34 -1.00
N GLY A 102 20.38 -21.10 -1.47
CA GLY A 102 21.51 -20.22 -1.78
C GLY A 102 22.38 -19.90 -0.57
N ALA A 103 21.79 -19.73 0.61
CA ALA A 103 22.49 -19.43 1.86
C ALA A 103 23.36 -20.60 2.35
N LEU A 104 22.96 -21.84 2.08
CA LEU A 104 23.67 -23.04 2.53
C LEU A 104 24.59 -23.62 1.45
N SER A 105 24.34 -23.28 0.19
CA SER A 105 25.13 -23.72 -0.96
C SER A 105 26.59 -23.30 -0.82
N GLY A 106 27.51 -24.23 -1.09
CA GLY A 106 28.96 -24.02 -1.00
C GLY A 106 29.57 -24.32 0.36
N SER A 107 28.76 -24.34 1.43
CA SER A 107 29.21 -24.70 2.78
C SER A 107 28.70 -26.07 3.25
N PHE A 108 27.55 -26.52 2.74
CA PHE A 108 26.94 -27.80 3.09
C PHE A 108 26.51 -28.55 1.83
N GLU A 109 26.52 -29.89 1.88
CA GLU A 109 26.05 -30.73 0.76
C GLU A 109 24.51 -30.89 0.82
N PRO A 110 23.75 -30.53 -0.24
CA PRO A 110 22.29 -30.62 -0.24
C PRO A 110 21.76 -32.01 0.13
N GLY A 111 20.74 -32.06 0.97
CA GLY A 111 20.12 -33.31 1.43
C GLY A 111 20.91 -34.08 2.50
N SER A 112 22.16 -33.69 2.81
CA SER A 112 22.93 -34.28 3.91
C SER A 112 22.32 -33.94 5.28
N GLY A 113 22.66 -34.73 6.31
CA GLY A 113 22.23 -34.44 7.68
C GLY A 113 22.72 -33.08 8.19
N GLU A 114 23.91 -32.65 7.79
CA GLU A 114 24.46 -31.33 8.14
C GLU A 114 23.70 -30.19 7.46
N TRP A 115 23.33 -30.35 6.18
CA TRP A 115 22.48 -29.38 5.46
C TRP A 115 21.14 -29.18 6.14
N ILE A 116 20.48 -30.27 6.53
CA ILE A 116 19.19 -30.23 7.22
C ILE A 116 19.33 -29.49 8.55
N GLN A 117 20.36 -29.80 9.35
CA GLN A 117 20.59 -29.10 10.62
C GLN A 117 20.90 -27.62 10.41
N ALA A 118 21.71 -27.27 9.40
CA ALA A 118 22.02 -25.89 9.07
C ALA A 118 20.76 -25.12 8.65
N ALA A 119 19.87 -25.71 7.86
CA ALA A 119 18.60 -25.11 7.47
C ALA A 119 17.68 -24.83 8.68
N ILE A 120 17.60 -25.76 9.64
CA ILE A 120 16.82 -25.59 10.87
C ILE A 120 17.43 -24.49 11.77
N THR A 121 18.77 -24.47 11.92
CA THR A 121 19.47 -23.43 12.69
C THR A 121 19.35 -22.05 12.05
N LEU A 122 19.46 -21.98 10.72
CA LEU A 122 19.21 -20.76 9.93
C LEU A 122 17.78 -20.24 10.19
N THR A 123 16.80 -21.14 10.25
CA THR A 123 15.39 -20.82 10.53
C THR A 123 15.18 -20.23 11.92
N LEU A 124 15.87 -20.77 12.92
CA LEU A 124 15.86 -20.23 14.27
C LEU A 124 16.37 -18.78 14.28
N LEU A 125 17.50 -18.52 13.60
CA LEU A 125 18.07 -17.18 13.48
C LEU A 125 17.14 -16.22 12.73
N VAL A 126 16.53 -16.69 11.64
CA VAL A 126 15.51 -15.93 10.90
C VAL A 126 14.41 -15.50 11.85
N GLY A 127 13.81 -16.41 12.61
CA GLY A 127 12.75 -16.10 13.56
C GLY A 127 13.17 -15.10 14.64
N ILE A 128 14.39 -15.23 15.17
CA ILE A 128 14.95 -14.31 16.18
C ILE A 128 15.10 -12.90 15.60
N PHE A 129 15.65 -12.76 14.38
CA PHE A 129 15.76 -11.46 13.73
C PHE A 129 14.39 -10.85 13.44
N GLN A 130 13.44 -11.64 12.96
CA GLN A 130 12.08 -11.17 12.70
C GLN A 130 11.40 -10.67 13.98
N LEU A 131 11.54 -11.42 15.08
CA LEU A 131 11.05 -11.02 16.39
C LEU A 131 11.71 -9.72 16.87
N ALA A 132 13.02 -9.59 16.71
CA ALA A 132 13.75 -8.38 17.07
C ALA A 132 13.28 -7.15 16.27
N LEU A 133 13.05 -7.30 14.96
CA LEU A 133 12.54 -6.23 14.09
C LEU A 133 11.10 -5.83 14.46
N GLY A 134 10.25 -6.80 14.81
CA GLY A 134 8.89 -6.55 15.32
C GLY A 134 8.89 -5.81 16.65
N LEU A 135 9.75 -6.21 17.59
CA LEU A 135 9.93 -5.53 18.88
C LEU A 135 10.51 -4.11 18.73
N ALA A 136 11.36 -3.89 17.72
CA ALA A 136 11.89 -2.58 17.34
C ALA A 136 10.85 -1.67 16.63
N ARG A 137 9.62 -2.17 16.41
CA ARG A 137 8.50 -1.46 15.77
C ARG A 137 8.77 -1.02 14.33
N LEU A 138 9.53 -1.83 13.58
CA LEU A 138 9.84 -1.55 12.18
C LEU A 138 8.71 -1.92 11.22
N GLY A 139 7.67 -2.61 11.70
CA GLY A 139 6.45 -2.89 10.94
C GLY A 139 5.63 -1.64 10.62
N ALA A 140 5.85 -0.51 11.29
CA ALA A 140 5.19 0.77 10.95
C ALA A 140 5.57 1.29 9.54
N LEU A 141 6.70 0.86 8.99
CA LEU A 141 7.11 1.23 7.62
C LEU A 141 6.11 0.73 6.57
N VAL A 142 5.33 -0.28 6.92
CA VAL A 142 4.32 -0.88 6.07
C VAL A 142 3.23 0.13 5.76
N ASP A 143 2.91 1.07 6.65
CA ASP A 143 1.79 2.02 6.46
C ASP A 143 1.97 2.94 5.25
N PHE A 144 3.21 3.14 4.80
CA PHE A 144 3.55 4.01 3.67
C PHE A 144 3.26 3.42 2.28
N VAL A 145 2.86 2.16 2.17
CA VAL A 145 2.44 1.59 0.88
C VAL A 145 1.08 2.17 0.46
N SER A 146 1.03 2.82 -0.71
CA SER A 146 -0.24 3.39 -1.17
C SER A 146 -1.17 2.31 -1.72
N HIS A 147 -2.47 2.59 -1.73
CA HIS A 147 -3.47 1.69 -2.31
C HIS A 147 -3.13 1.28 -3.76
N SER A 148 -2.66 2.23 -4.58
CA SER A 148 -2.28 1.96 -5.97
C SER A 148 -1.06 1.06 -6.11
N VAL A 149 -0.08 1.14 -5.21
CA VAL A 149 1.03 0.17 -5.16
C VAL A 149 0.46 -1.22 -4.92
N MET A 150 -0.43 -1.38 -3.93
CA MET A 150 -1.00 -2.67 -3.57
C MET A 150 -1.81 -3.31 -4.71
N VAL A 151 -2.64 -2.51 -5.41
CA VAL A 151 -3.43 -3.01 -6.55
C VAL A 151 -2.53 -3.44 -7.70
N GLY A 152 -1.51 -2.64 -8.04
CA GLY A 152 -0.53 -2.98 -9.08
C GLY A 152 0.28 -4.23 -8.73
N PHE A 153 0.74 -4.32 -7.48
CA PHE A 153 1.45 -5.47 -6.94
C PHE A 153 0.62 -6.75 -6.97
N MET A 154 -0.62 -6.73 -6.48
CA MET A 154 -1.50 -7.90 -6.50
C MET A 154 -1.74 -8.41 -7.92
N ALA A 155 -1.94 -7.50 -8.88
CA ALA A 155 -2.10 -7.87 -10.28
C ALA A 155 -0.83 -8.51 -10.85
N GLY A 156 0.35 -7.98 -10.51
CA GLY A 156 1.65 -8.52 -10.94
C GLY A 156 1.90 -9.89 -10.33
N ALA A 157 1.75 -10.02 -9.01
CA ALA A 157 1.95 -11.26 -8.27
C ALA A 157 1.00 -12.37 -8.75
N ALA A 158 -0.29 -12.04 -8.96
CA ALA A 158 -1.25 -12.96 -9.54
C ALA A 158 -0.85 -13.41 -10.95
N THR A 159 -0.34 -12.50 -11.77
CA THR A 159 0.15 -12.82 -13.12
C THR A 159 1.36 -13.76 -13.07
N LEU A 160 2.34 -13.50 -12.21
CA LEU A 160 3.49 -14.39 -12.00
C LEU A 160 3.06 -15.79 -11.52
N VAL A 161 2.11 -15.85 -10.57
CA VAL A 161 1.57 -17.13 -10.10
C VAL A 161 0.92 -17.89 -11.25
N ALA A 162 0.09 -17.22 -12.08
CA ALA A 162 -0.52 -17.87 -13.24
C ALA A 162 0.53 -18.38 -14.24
N LEU A 163 1.54 -17.57 -14.56
CA LEU A 163 2.65 -17.94 -15.45
C LEU A 163 3.45 -19.14 -14.90
N SER A 164 3.74 -19.16 -13.60
CA SER A 164 4.47 -20.27 -12.95
C SER A 164 3.80 -21.64 -13.12
N GLN A 165 2.49 -21.66 -13.39
CA GLN A 165 1.70 -22.88 -13.56
C GLN A 165 1.51 -23.29 -15.01
N VAL A 166 1.86 -22.46 -16.00
CA VAL A 166 1.69 -22.78 -17.42
C VAL A 166 2.47 -24.04 -17.80
N LYS A 167 3.70 -24.21 -17.28
CA LYS A 167 4.52 -25.41 -17.49
C LYS A 167 3.79 -26.69 -17.05
N ASN A 168 3.13 -26.63 -15.89
CA ASN A 168 2.42 -27.73 -15.28
C ASN A 168 1.08 -27.99 -15.98
N ALA A 169 0.40 -26.93 -16.41
CA ALA A 169 -0.88 -27.02 -17.10
C ALA A 169 -0.71 -27.60 -18.52
N LEU A 170 0.35 -27.22 -19.23
CA LEU A 170 0.62 -27.68 -20.61
C LEU A 170 1.53 -28.91 -20.67
N GLY A 171 2.13 -29.34 -19.56
CA GLY A 171 3.04 -30.48 -19.51
C GLY A 171 4.39 -30.22 -20.20
N ILE A 172 4.81 -28.96 -20.31
CA ILE A 172 6.05 -28.53 -20.98
C ILE A 172 7.12 -28.14 -19.96
N GLN A 173 8.38 -28.15 -20.38
CA GLN A 173 9.47 -27.62 -19.57
C GLN A 173 9.63 -26.12 -19.83
N LEU A 174 9.38 -25.32 -18.80
CA LEU A 174 9.69 -23.89 -18.82
C LEU A 174 10.57 -23.54 -17.62
N PRO A 175 11.47 -22.57 -17.78
CA PRO A 175 12.15 -21.94 -16.64
C PRO A 175 11.10 -21.26 -15.75
N ARG A 176 11.53 -20.80 -14.59
CA ARG A 176 10.65 -20.03 -13.73
C ARG A 176 10.39 -18.65 -14.34
N PRO A 177 9.23 -18.04 -14.06
CA PRO A 177 8.91 -16.68 -14.48
C PRO A 177 9.70 -15.60 -13.72
N ASP A 178 10.88 -15.93 -13.17
CA ASP A 178 11.74 -15.02 -12.41
C ASP A 178 12.55 -14.15 -13.40
N ASP A 179 12.94 -14.73 -14.54
CA ASP A 179 13.41 -14.02 -15.73
C ASP A 179 12.35 -14.10 -16.83
N MET A 180 11.57 -13.01 -16.98
CA MET A 180 10.50 -12.92 -17.98
C MET A 180 11.00 -13.06 -19.43
N VAL A 181 12.24 -12.67 -19.72
CA VAL A 181 12.79 -12.73 -21.08
C VAL A 181 13.12 -14.17 -21.41
N GLU A 182 13.85 -14.86 -20.54
CA GLU A 182 14.16 -16.28 -20.70
C GLU A 182 12.86 -17.11 -20.74
N TYR A 183 11.91 -16.81 -19.85
CA TYR A 183 10.60 -17.45 -19.83
C TYR A 183 9.83 -17.28 -21.15
N ALA A 184 9.77 -16.06 -21.70
CA ALA A 184 9.05 -15.79 -22.94
C ALA A 184 9.70 -16.51 -24.14
N VAL A 185 11.03 -16.52 -24.22
CA VAL A 185 11.79 -17.23 -25.26
C VAL A 185 11.54 -18.74 -25.15
N ALA A 186 11.67 -19.31 -23.95
CA ALA A 186 11.40 -20.72 -23.71
C ALA A 186 9.94 -21.09 -24.01
N ALA A 187 8.98 -20.24 -23.64
CA ALA A 187 7.56 -20.45 -23.94
C ALA A 187 7.29 -20.46 -25.44
N TYR A 188 7.91 -19.56 -26.20
CA TYR A 188 7.78 -19.53 -27.66
C TYR A 188 8.34 -20.79 -28.32
N HIS A 189 9.50 -21.29 -27.87
CA HIS A 189 10.12 -22.47 -28.44
C HIS A 189 9.40 -23.77 -28.07
N ASN A 190 8.95 -23.91 -26.82
CA ASN A 190 8.35 -25.15 -26.32
C ASN A 190 6.82 -25.21 -26.48
N VAL A 191 6.19 -24.20 -27.10
CA VAL A 191 4.71 -24.17 -27.25
C VAL A 191 4.18 -25.38 -28.02
N PHE A 192 4.96 -25.88 -28.99
CA PHE A 192 4.59 -27.03 -29.81
C PHE A 192 4.82 -28.37 -29.11
N ASP A 193 5.58 -28.41 -28.02
CA ASP A 193 5.83 -29.61 -27.21
C ASP A 193 4.73 -29.85 -26.16
N THR A 194 3.60 -29.13 -26.27
CA THR A 194 2.46 -29.24 -25.35
C THR A 194 1.91 -30.66 -25.29
N ASP A 195 1.88 -31.23 -24.08
CA ASP A 195 1.14 -32.46 -23.82
C ASP A 195 -0.34 -32.15 -23.72
N TRP A 196 -1.07 -32.50 -24.79
CA TRP A 196 -2.51 -32.27 -24.87
C TRP A 196 -3.29 -32.95 -23.73
N ARG A 197 -2.76 -34.03 -23.14
CA ARG A 197 -3.39 -34.73 -22.01
C ARG A 197 -3.31 -33.87 -20.75
N SER A 198 -2.12 -33.36 -20.42
CA SER A 198 -1.92 -32.39 -19.34
C SER A 198 -2.81 -31.16 -19.52
N ALA A 199 -2.83 -30.59 -20.73
CA ALA A 199 -3.68 -29.44 -21.06
C ALA A 199 -5.17 -29.74 -20.85
N LEU A 200 -5.65 -30.91 -21.27
CA LEU A 200 -7.03 -31.33 -21.08
C LEU A 200 -7.37 -31.56 -19.61
N ILE A 201 -6.49 -32.21 -18.83
CA ILE A 201 -6.68 -32.43 -17.39
C ILE A 201 -6.75 -31.09 -16.65
N ALA A 202 -5.85 -30.16 -16.96
CA ALA A 202 -5.86 -28.80 -16.40
C ALA A 202 -7.14 -28.05 -16.76
N PHE A 203 -7.58 -28.15 -18.02
CA PHE A 203 -8.83 -27.55 -18.49
C PHE A 203 -10.06 -28.14 -17.80
N ILE A 204 -10.15 -29.47 -17.66
CA ILE A 204 -11.26 -30.14 -16.96
C ILE A 204 -11.32 -29.68 -15.50
N SER A 205 -10.18 -29.68 -14.81
CA SER A 205 -10.08 -29.20 -13.43
C SER A 205 -10.56 -27.74 -13.32
N LEU A 206 -10.07 -26.86 -14.19
CA LEU A 206 -10.47 -25.45 -14.24
C LEU A 206 -11.97 -25.29 -14.53
N ALA A 207 -12.50 -25.98 -15.54
CA ALA A 207 -13.90 -25.92 -15.92
C ALA A 207 -14.81 -26.40 -14.77
N VAL A 208 -14.46 -27.52 -14.14
CA VAL A 208 -15.20 -28.04 -12.98
C VAL A 208 -15.12 -27.06 -11.81
N ALA A 209 -13.97 -26.45 -11.53
CA ALA A 209 -13.85 -25.43 -10.47
C ALA A 209 -14.76 -24.22 -10.72
N VAL A 210 -14.83 -23.72 -11.96
CA VAL A 210 -15.67 -22.58 -12.34
C VAL A 210 -17.16 -22.95 -12.28
N VAL A 211 -17.54 -24.10 -12.85
CA VAL A 211 -18.92 -24.59 -12.89
C VAL A 211 -19.42 -24.92 -11.48
N SER A 212 -18.64 -25.65 -10.69
CA SER A 212 -18.98 -25.97 -9.30
C SER A 212 -19.13 -24.71 -8.46
N LYS A 213 -18.25 -23.71 -8.61
CA LYS A 213 -18.41 -22.43 -7.91
C LYS A 213 -19.69 -21.68 -8.31
N LYS A 214 -20.12 -21.79 -9.57
CA LYS A 214 -21.35 -21.16 -10.06
C LYS A 214 -22.61 -21.83 -9.52
N TYR A 215 -22.67 -23.15 -9.52
CA TYR A 215 -23.90 -23.90 -9.17
C TYR A 215 -23.94 -24.38 -7.71
N PHE A 216 -22.78 -24.65 -7.12
CA PHE A 216 -22.61 -25.18 -5.77
C PHE A 216 -21.57 -24.38 -4.95
N PRO A 217 -21.75 -23.06 -4.77
CA PRO A 217 -20.76 -22.19 -4.13
C PRO A 217 -20.37 -22.59 -2.69
N ARG A 218 -21.18 -23.42 -2.02
CA ARG A 218 -20.96 -23.89 -0.64
C ARG A 218 -20.16 -25.20 -0.56
N LEU A 219 -19.91 -25.85 -1.69
CA LEU A 219 -19.14 -27.08 -1.75
C LEU A 219 -17.64 -26.77 -1.94
N PRO A 220 -16.72 -27.68 -1.53
CA PRO A 220 -15.28 -27.53 -1.76
C PRO A 220 -14.93 -27.68 -3.25
N ASN A 221 -15.24 -26.64 -4.02
CA ASN A 221 -15.17 -26.59 -5.49
C ASN A 221 -13.80 -27.03 -6.05
N TYR A 222 -12.72 -26.66 -5.36
CA TYR A 222 -11.36 -27.04 -5.73
C TYR A 222 -11.06 -28.53 -5.48
N LEU A 223 -11.67 -29.15 -4.46
CA LEU A 223 -11.57 -30.59 -4.25
C LEU A 223 -12.28 -31.35 -5.37
N PHE A 224 -13.46 -30.90 -5.77
CA PHE A 224 -14.17 -31.47 -6.93
C PHE A 224 -13.38 -31.32 -8.23
N ALA A 225 -12.73 -30.17 -8.43
CA ALA A 225 -11.85 -29.93 -9.56
C ALA A 225 -10.67 -30.92 -9.59
N LEU A 226 -10.01 -31.12 -8.45
CA LEU A 226 -8.91 -32.08 -8.32
C LEU A 226 -9.36 -33.53 -8.49
N LEU A 227 -10.52 -33.90 -7.94
CA LEU A 227 -11.12 -35.21 -8.15
C LEU A 227 -11.45 -35.44 -9.63
N ALA A 228 -12.08 -34.48 -10.29
CA ALA A 228 -12.40 -34.58 -11.71
C ALA A 228 -11.13 -34.67 -12.58
N GLY A 229 -10.10 -33.87 -12.28
CA GLY A 229 -8.80 -33.96 -12.96
C GLY A 229 -8.11 -35.30 -12.73
N SER A 230 -8.17 -35.85 -11.51
CA SER A 230 -7.62 -37.16 -11.17
C SER A 230 -8.35 -38.29 -11.90
N LEU A 231 -9.69 -38.24 -11.93
CA LEU A 231 -10.51 -39.19 -12.69
C LEU A 231 -10.25 -39.11 -14.20
N ALA A 232 -10.10 -37.90 -14.75
CA ALA A 232 -9.76 -37.70 -16.15
C ALA A 232 -8.36 -38.28 -16.46
N SER A 233 -7.36 -38.04 -15.61
CA SER A 233 -6.04 -38.64 -15.75
C SER A 233 -6.10 -40.17 -15.72
N LEU A 234 -6.84 -40.75 -14.78
CA LEU A 234 -7.01 -42.20 -14.68
C LEU A 234 -7.67 -42.78 -15.95
N ALA A 235 -8.74 -42.13 -16.43
CA ALA A 235 -9.44 -42.54 -17.66
C ALA A 235 -8.54 -42.49 -18.90
N MET A 236 -7.57 -41.56 -18.92
CA MET A 236 -6.60 -41.39 -20.01
C MET A 236 -5.31 -42.19 -19.82
N GLN A 237 -5.22 -43.02 -18.78
CA GLN A 237 -3.99 -43.71 -18.37
C GLN A 237 -2.81 -42.73 -18.25
N GLY A 238 -3.07 -41.53 -17.70
CA GLY A 238 -2.17 -40.38 -17.73
C GLY A 238 -0.77 -40.70 -17.23
N GLN A 239 -0.64 -41.45 -16.13
CA GLN A 239 0.66 -41.84 -15.58
C GLN A 239 1.50 -42.65 -16.56
N GLN A 240 0.89 -43.60 -17.28
CA GLN A 240 1.58 -44.43 -18.27
C GLN A 240 1.96 -43.63 -19.52
N ASN A 241 1.25 -42.52 -19.74
CA ASN A 241 1.36 -41.64 -20.90
C ASN A 241 2.14 -40.34 -20.60
N GLY A 242 2.91 -40.30 -19.51
CA GLY A 242 3.84 -39.21 -19.19
C GLY A 242 3.25 -38.03 -18.40
N VAL A 243 2.01 -38.12 -17.92
CA VAL A 243 1.42 -37.10 -17.03
C VAL A 243 2.05 -37.22 -15.65
N ASN A 244 2.67 -36.12 -15.19
CA ASN A 244 3.28 -36.06 -13.87
C ASN A 244 2.22 -36.09 -12.77
N LEU A 245 2.40 -36.98 -11.80
CA LEU A 245 1.61 -37.09 -10.59
C LEU A 245 2.41 -36.58 -9.39
N VAL A 246 1.74 -36.33 -8.27
CA VAL A 246 2.39 -35.91 -7.01
C VAL A 246 3.34 -36.99 -6.47
N GLY A 247 2.98 -38.27 -6.61
CA GLY A 247 3.81 -39.39 -6.14
C GLY A 247 3.63 -39.73 -4.66
N ALA A 248 4.33 -40.78 -4.19
CA ALA A 248 4.20 -41.27 -2.82
C ALA A 248 4.77 -40.25 -1.82
N ILE A 249 3.99 -39.96 -0.78
CA ILE A 249 4.37 -39.06 0.30
C ILE A 249 4.80 -39.91 1.51
N PRO A 250 6.01 -39.73 2.06
CA PRO A 250 6.42 -40.45 3.27
C PRO A 250 5.45 -40.13 4.43
N SER A 251 5.31 -41.06 5.38
CA SER A 251 4.54 -40.83 6.61
C SER A 251 5.32 -39.89 7.52
N VAL A 252 4.76 -38.73 7.83
CA VAL A 252 5.53 -37.58 8.34
C VAL A 252 4.88 -37.03 9.60
N PHE A 253 5.51 -37.29 10.75
CA PHE A 253 5.13 -36.71 12.05
C PHE A 253 6.23 -35.72 12.47
N PRO A 254 5.91 -34.43 12.72
CA PRO A 254 6.91 -33.44 13.12
C PRO A 254 7.49 -33.82 14.49
N GLY A 255 8.75 -34.23 14.50
CA GLY A 255 9.49 -34.52 15.72
C GLY A 255 9.93 -33.23 16.42
N PHE A 256 9.98 -33.25 17.74
CA PHE A 256 10.63 -32.19 18.51
C PHE A 256 12.14 -32.43 18.49
N SER A 257 12.91 -31.43 18.06
CA SER A 257 14.37 -31.49 18.03
C SER A 257 14.98 -30.15 18.39
N PHE A 258 16.09 -30.15 19.12
CA PHE A 258 16.86 -28.94 19.36
C PHE A 258 17.70 -28.57 18.13
N PRO A 259 17.61 -27.34 17.60
CA PRO A 259 18.52 -26.83 16.58
C PRO A 259 19.98 -26.87 17.08
N SER A 260 20.94 -27.03 16.18
CA SER A 260 22.36 -27.11 16.55
C SER A 260 22.92 -25.72 16.87
N PHE A 261 23.50 -25.55 18.06
CA PHE A 261 24.07 -24.28 18.54
C PHE A 261 25.61 -24.25 18.44
N ASN A 262 26.16 -24.62 17.28
CA ASN A 262 27.59 -24.43 17.05
C ASN A 262 27.88 -22.93 16.80
N ILE A 263 28.57 -22.28 17.74
CA ILE A 263 28.85 -20.83 17.72
C ILE A 263 29.53 -20.39 16.42
N ASN A 264 30.40 -21.23 15.83
CA ASN A 264 31.07 -20.90 14.58
C ASN A 264 30.07 -20.84 13.42
N HIS A 265 29.17 -21.83 13.32
CA HIS A 265 28.14 -21.87 12.27
C HIS A 265 27.08 -20.76 12.46
N LEU A 266 26.80 -20.35 13.70
CA LEU A 266 25.87 -19.25 13.99
C LEU A 266 26.39 -17.91 13.44
N GLY A 267 27.69 -17.66 13.56
CA GLY A 267 28.31 -16.45 13.00
C GLY A 267 28.25 -16.41 11.47
N ASP A 268 28.51 -17.55 10.83
CA ASP A 268 28.52 -17.67 9.37
C ASP A 268 27.12 -17.59 8.75
N LEU A 269 26.11 -18.13 9.43
CA LEU A 269 24.72 -18.12 8.97
C LEU A 269 23.99 -16.80 9.27
N ALA A 270 24.47 -16.00 10.22
CA ALA A 270 23.77 -14.78 10.67
C ALA A 270 23.49 -13.76 9.55
N PRO A 271 24.43 -13.42 8.64
CA PRO A 271 24.16 -12.48 7.55
C PRO A 271 23.06 -12.98 6.61
N ALA A 272 23.10 -14.26 6.25
CA ALA A 272 22.09 -14.87 5.38
C ALA A 272 20.73 -14.96 6.09
N ALA A 273 20.71 -15.33 7.38
CA ALA A 273 19.50 -15.37 8.18
C ALA A 273 18.85 -13.98 8.30
N PHE A 274 19.65 -12.91 8.47
CA PHE A 274 19.13 -11.56 8.51
C PHE A 274 18.51 -11.14 7.17
N ALA A 275 19.16 -11.47 6.05
CA ALA A 275 18.61 -11.23 4.71
C ALA A 275 17.29 -11.98 4.50
N ILE A 276 17.23 -13.27 4.82
CA ILE A 276 16.01 -14.10 4.72
C ILE A 276 14.91 -13.57 5.65
N ALA A 277 15.26 -13.15 6.87
CA ALA A 277 14.31 -12.56 7.81
C ALA A 277 13.66 -11.30 7.23
N LEU A 278 14.46 -10.42 6.65
CA LEU A 278 13.96 -9.20 6.02
C LEU A 278 13.06 -9.54 4.83
N VAL A 279 13.50 -10.39 3.90
CA VAL A 279 12.69 -10.80 2.74
C VAL A 279 11.38 -11.47 3.17
N GLY A 280 11.43 -12.39 4.14
CA GLY A 280 10.24 -13.08 4.65
C GLY A 280 9.23 -12.14 5.33
N LEU A 281 9.71 -11.14 6.09
CA LEU A 281 8.82 -10.13 6.66
C LEU A 281 8.17 -9.26 5.58
N LEU A 282 8.94 -8.88 4.57
CA LEU A 282 8.44 -8.08 3.45
C LEU A 282 7.40 -8.85 2.66
N GLU A 283 7.65 -10.11 2.33
CA GLU A 283 6.69 -10.98 1.64
C GLU A 283 5.42 -11.13 2.49
N ALA A 284 5.55 -11.57 3.75
CA ALA A 284 4.42 -11.80 4.64
C ALA A 284 3.54 -10.55 4.82
N VAL A 285 4.14 -9.39 5.09
CA VAL A 285 3.36 -8.18 5.32
C VAL A 285 2.78 -7.59 4.05
N SER A 286 3.48 -7.69 2.93
CA SER A 286 2.93 -7.27 1.63
C SER A 286 1.66 -8.06 1.29
N ILE A 287 1.68 -9.37 1.53
CA ILE A 287 0.51 -10.23 1.34
C ILE A 287 -0.58 -9.89 2.37
N ALA A 288 -0.20 -9.72 3.65
CA ALA A 288 -1.12 -9.37 4.71
C ALA A 288 -1.89 -8.09 4.38
N ARG A 289 -1.18 -7.05 3.95
CA ARG A 289 -1.78 -5.75 3.61
C ARG A 289 -2.64 -5.83 2.36
N ALA A 290 -2.21 -6.60 1.36
CA ALA A 290 -2.97 -6.80 0.13
C ALA A 290 -4.36 -7.40 0.41
N ILE A 291 -4.40 -8.38 1.32
CA ILE A 291 -5.65 -9.04 1.70
C ILE A 291 -6.44 -8.23 2.73
N ALA A 292 -5.76 -7.52 3.64
CA ALA A 292 -6.39 -6.63 4.62
C ALA A 292 -7.23 -5.55 3.94
N ILE A 293 -6.71 -4.93 2.86
CA ILE A 293 -7.45 -3.94 2.06
C ILE A 293 -8.72 -4.54 1.45
N LYS A 294 -8.64 -5.78 0.93
CA LYS A 294 -9.81 -6.46 0.35
C LYS A 294 -10.84 -6.87 1.40
N SER A 295 -10.38 -7.32 2.55
CA SER A 295 -11.23 -7.78 3.66
C SER A 295 -11.76 -6.65 4.55
N GLY A 296 -11.17 -5.45 4.47
CA GLY A 296 -11.46 -4.33 5.37
C GLY A 296 -10.86 -4.52 6.78
N GLN A 297 -9.87 -5.39 6.94
CA GLN A 297 -9.19 -5.63 8.22
C GLN A 297 -8.17 -4.52 8.51
N ASP A 298 -8.13 -4.04 9.76
CA ASP A 298 -7.01 -3.24 10.27
C ASP A 298 -5.83 -4.16 10.60
N LEU A 299 -4.67 -3.93 9.96
CA LEU A 299 -3.46 -4.72 10.13
C LEU A 299 -2.44 -3.97 11.00
N ASP A 300 -1.94 -4.61 12.06
CA ASP A 300 -0.76 -4.14 12.80
C ASP A 300 0.50 -4.83 12.25
N GLY A 301 1.29 -4.09 11.48
CA GLY A 301 2.53 -4.60 10.87
C GLY A 301 3.57 -5.06 11.89
N ASN A 302 3.63 -4.45 13.08
CA ASN A 302 4.58 -4.88 14.12
C ASN A 302 4.17 -6.22 14.73
N GLN A 303 2.88 -6.38 14.97
CA GLN A 303 2.35 -7.64 15.48
C GLN A 303 2.47 -8.75 14.43
N GLU A 304 2.32 -8.44 13.15
CA GLU A 304 2.59 -9.39 12.07
C GLU A 304 4.07 -9.82 12.05
N PHE A 305 5.02 -8.89 12.22
CA PHE A 305 6.44 -9.23 12.33
C PHE A 305 6.73 -10.16 13.52
N ILE A 306 6.12 -9.88 14.68
CA ILE A 306 6.21 -10.73 15.87
C ILE A 306 5.65 -12.12 15.57
N GLY A 307 4.47 -12.21 14.94
CA GLY A 307 3.84 -13.47 14.57
C GLY A 307 4.70 -14.34 13.66
N GLN A 308 5.32 -13.77 12.63
CA GLN A 308 6.24 -14.49 11.76
C GLN A 308 7.52 -14.92 12.51
N GLY A 309 8.07 -14.02 13.34
CA GLY A 309 9.26 -14.34 14.14
C GLY A 309 9.04 -15.48 15.12
N VAL A 310 7.95 -15.42 15.89
CA VAL A 310 7.55 -16.51 16.80
C VAL A 310 7.28 -17.80 16.04
N SER A 311 6.66 -17.71 14.86
CA SER A 311 6.37 -18.86 13.99
C SER A 311 7.64 -19.59 13.53
N ASN A 312 8.63 -18.85 13.02
CA ASN A 312 9.90 -19.43 12.59
C ASN A 312 10.76 -19.91 13.77
N THR A 313 10.82 -19.14 14.86
CA THR A 313 11.56 -19.54 16.07
C THR A 313 10.99 -20.82 16.66
N PHE A 314 9.67 -20.91 16.82
CA PHE A 314 9.01 -22.11 17.34
C PHE A 314 9.10 -23.28 16.34
N GLY A 315 8.88 -23.00 15.05
CA GLY A 315 8.97 -23.99 13.99
C GLY A 315 10.33 -24.70 13.90
N ALA A 316 11.43 -23.98 14.17
CA ALA A 316 12.77 -24.59 14.19
C ALA A 316 12.88 -25.75 15.19
N PHE A 317 12.17 -25.70 16.33
CA PHE A 317 12.14 -26.80 17.30
C PHE A 317 11.30 -28.02 16.85
N PHE A 318 10.50 -27.85 15.79
CA PHE A 318 9.69 -28.90 15.16
C PHE A 318 10.21 -29.23 13.75
N GLN A 319 11.52 -29.05 13.53
CA GLN A 319 12.19 -29.35 12.26
C GLN A 319 11.63 -28.58 11.06
N CYS A 320 11.02 -27.41 11.27
CA CYS A 320 10.62 -26.56 10.16
C CYS A 320 11.85 -25.82 9.62
N TYR A 321 11.82 -25.53 8.32
CA TYR A 321 12.72 -24.56 7.71
C TYR A 321 12.00 -23.21 7.53
N ALA A 322 12.76 -22.18 7.14
CA ALA A 322 12.30 -20.81 7.09
C ALA A 322 11.03 -20.68 6.26
N ALA A 323 10.03 -20.02 6.87
CA ALA A 323 8.70 -19.82 6.34
C ALA A 323 8.35 -18.34 6.25
N SER A 324 7.36 -18.05 5.41
CA SER A 324 6.80 -16.72 5.21
C SER A 324 5.32 -16.83 4.84
N GLY A 325 4.62 -15.70 4.72
CA GLY A 325 3.27 -15.67 4.17
C GLY A 325 3.26 -16.12 2.72
N SER A 326 2.31 -16.97 2.32
CA SER A 326 2.18 -17.42 0.93
C SER A 326 1.05 -16.69 0.22
N PHE A 327 1.34 -16.01 -0.90
CA PHE A 327 0.33 -15.25 -1.65
C PHE A 327 -0.77 -16.17 -2.18
N THR A 328 -0.41 -17.33 -2.76
CA THR A 328 -1.38 -18.30 -3.29
C THR A 328 -2.26 -18.89 -2.19
N ARG A 329 -1.68 -19.29 -1.05
CA ARG A 329 -2.45 -19.89 0.06
C ARG A 329 -3.36 -18.87 0.71
N SER A 330 -2.86 -17.67 0.99
CA SER A 330 -3.61 -16.60 1.64
C SER A 330 -4.70 -16.04 0.73
N GLY A 331 -4.39 -15.90 -0.56
CA GLY A 331 -5.36 -15.49 -1.57
C GLY A 331 -6.51 -16.49 -1.73
N LEU A 332 -6.21 -17.79 -1.80
CA LEU A 332 -7.22 -18.84 -1.76
C LEU A 332 -8.04 -18.81 -0.47
N ASN A 333 -7.35 -18.70 0.68
CA ASN A 333 -7.98 -18.68 2.00
C ASN A 333 -9.05 -17.57 2.06
N TYR A 334 -8.68 -16.36 1.62
CA TYR A 334 -9.62 -15.24 1.48
C TYR A 334 -10.74 -15.52 0.45
N GLU A 335 -10.40 -16.07 -0.71
CA GLU A 335 -11.36 -16.32 -1.81
C GLU A 335 -12.44 -17.37 -1.47
N VAL A 336 -12.09 -18.35 -0.63
CA VAL A 336 -13.02 -19.38 -0.12
C VAL A 336 -13.89 -18.82 1.01
N GLY A 337 -13.59 -17.62 1.50
CA GLY A 337 -14.35 -16.93 2.53
C GLY A 337 -13.87 -17.23 3.95
N ALA A 338 -12.58 -17.53 4.15
CA ALA A 338 -12.00 -17.51 5.50
C ALA A 338 -12.35 -16.19 6.19
N ALA A 339 -12.79 -16.28 7.44
CA ALA A 339 -13.24 -15.15 8.23
C ALA A 339 -12.33 -14.88 9.42
N THR A 340 -11.63 -15.91 9.93
CA THR A 340 -10.72 -15.77 11.08
C THR A 340 -9.43 -16.57 10.86
N PRO A 341 -8.37 -16.31 11.66
CA PRO A 341 -7.14 -17.11 11.66
C PRO A 341 -7.35 -18.61 11.88
N LEU A 342 -8.50 -19.03 12.41
CA LEU A 342 -8.83 -20.45 12.56
C LEU A 342 -8.76 -21.21 11.22
N ALA A 343 -8.97 -20.54 10.08
CA ALA A 343 -8.85 -21.18 8.77
C ALA A 343 -7.45 -21.77 8.53
N ALA A 344 -6.39 -21.06 8.94
CA ALA A 344 -5.01 -21.55 8.83
C ALA A 344 -4.75 -22.71 9.81
N ILE A 345 -5.34 -22.66 11.01
CA ILE A 345 -5.26 -23.75 11.99
C ILE A 345 -5.96 -25.00 11.47
N PHE A 346 -7.18 -24.87 10.94
CA PHE A 346 -7.89 -25.98 10.30
C PHE A 346 -7.13 -26.51 9.10
N ALA A 347 -6.49 -25.66 8.29
CA ALA A 347 -5.65 -26.12 7.20
C ALA A 347 -4.51 -27.03 7.69
N ALA A 348 -3.83 -26.68 8.78
CA ALA A 348 -2.80 -27.51 9.38
C ALA A 348 -3.36 -28.84 9.92
N VAL A 349 -4.50 -28.80 10.61
CA VAL A 349 -5.18 -30.01 11.13
C VAL A 349 -5.62 -30.92 9.98
N PHE A 350 -6.24 -30.38 8.95
CA PHE A 350 -6.66 -31.18 7.78
C PHE A 350 -5.47 -31.72 7.01
N LEU A 351 -4.39 -30.94 6.86
CA LEU A 351 -3.16 -31.44 6.25
C LEU A 351 -2.63 -32.66 7.02
N PHE A 352 -2.56 -32.57 8.35
CA PHE A 352 -2.16 -33.69 9.20
C PHE A 352 -3.06 -34.92 9.02
N LEU A 353 -4.39 -34.73 9.05
CA LEU A 353 -5.36 -35.81 8.84
C LEU A 353 -5.23 -36.42 7.43
N ILE A 354 -5.07 -35.59 6.41
CA ILE A 354 -4.91 -36.02 5.03
C ILE A 354 -3.62 -36.85 4.88
N LEU A 355 -2.52 -36.44 5.50
CA LEU A 355 -1.26 -37.19 5.45
C LEU A 355 -1.38 -38.57 6.12
N ILE A 356 -2.22 -38.73 7.14
CA ILE A 356 -2.43 -40.02 7.80
C ILE A 356 -3.40 -40.92 7.03
N PHE A 357 -4.54 -40.37 6.59
CA PHE A 357 -5.65 -41.17 6.07
C PHE A 357 -5.71 -41.24 4.54
N VAL A 358 -5.19 -40.24 3.85
CA VAL A 358 -5.44 -40.00 2.41
C VAL A 358 -4.15 -39.87 1.60
N ALA A 359 -2.97 -39.82 2.24
CA ALA A 359 -1.67 -39.77 1.55
C ALA A 359 -1.50 -40.81 0.43
N PRO A 360 -1.94 -42.08 0.58
CA PRO A 360 -1.85 -43.05 -0.52
C PRO A 360 -2.66 -42.66 -1.76
N LEU A 361 -3.80 -42.00 -1.58
CA LEU A 361 -4.66 -41.54 -2.68
C LEU A 361 -4.09 -40.28 -3.36
N PHE A 362 -3.41 -39.41 -2.60
CA PHE A 362 -2.80 -38.20 -3.15
C PHE A 362 -1.68 -38.47 -4.15
N ALA A 363 -1.03 -39.63 -4.06
CA ALA A 363 -0.04 -40.05 -5.05
C ALA A 363 -0.59 -40.09 -6.48
N TYR A 364 -1.91 -40.22 -6.65
CA TYR A 364 -2.59 -40.27 -7.94
C TYR A 364 -3.07 -38.90 -8.45
N VAL A 365 -2.90 -37.82 -7.69
CA VAL A 365 -3.33 -36.49 -8.10
C VAL A 365 -2.41 -35.97 -9.22
N PRO A 366 -2.96 -35.58 -10.38
CA PRO A 366 -2.16 -35.04 -11.48
C PRO A 366 -1.71 -33.61 -11.20
N ILE A 367 -0.44 -33.32 -11.45
CA ILE A 367 0.12 -31.97 -11.36
C ILE A 367 -0.65 -30.97 -12.26
N PRO A 368 -1.06 -31.32 -13.51
CA PRO A 368 -1.85 -30.42 -14.35
C PRO A 368 -3.21 -30.04 -13.75
N ALA A 369 -3.85 -30.94 -12.99
CA ALA A 369 -5.14 -30.63 -12.34
C ALA A 369 -4.98 -29.53 -11.29
N MET A 370 -3.88 -29.54 -10.54
CA MET A 370 -3.55 -28.51 -9.56
C MET A 370 -3.20 -27.18 -10.23
N ALA A 371 -2.47 -27.23 -11.34
CA ALA A 371 -2.13 -26.05 -12.12
C ALA A 371 -3.39 -25.30 -12.57
N GLY A 372 -4.40 -26.01 -13.08
CA GLY A 372 -5.70 -25.42 -13.46
C GLY A 372 -6.40 -24.73 -12.28
N VAL A 373 -6.37 -25.32 -11.09
CA VAL A 373 -6.91 -24.71 -9.87
C VAL A 373 -6.14 -23.46 -9.47
N ILE A 374 -4.81 -23.49 -9.45
CA ILE A 374 -3.97 -22.36 -9.04
C ILE A 374 -4.13 -21.19 -10.03
N ILE A 375 -4.24 -21.46 -11.34
CA ILE A 375 -4.50 -20.43 -12.35
C ILE A 375 -5.84 -19.73 -12.08
N LEU A 376 -6.88 -20.47 -11.70
CA LEU A 376 -8.18 -19.88 -11.33
C LEU A 376 -8.08 -18.95 -10.11
N VAL A 377 -7.34 -19.38 -9.08
CA VAL A 377 -7.11 -18.59 -7.86
C VAL A 377 -6.35 -17.31 -8.21
N ALA A 378 -5.28 -17.43 -9.01
CA ALA A 378 -4.51 -16.28 -9.48
C ALA A 378 -5.38 -15.27 -10.22
N TRP A 379 -6.20 -15.72 -11.19
CA TRP A 379 -7.11 -14.86 -11.93
C TRP A 379 -8.07 -14.07 -11.01
N LYS A 380 -8.60 -14.72 -9.98
CA LYS A 380 -9.52 -14.13 -8.99
C LYS A 380 -8.85 -13.06 -8.11
N LEU A 381 -7.53 -13.09 -7.96
CA LEU A 381 -6.80 -12.10 -7.17
C LEU A 381 -6.63 -10.77 -7.91
N ILE A 382 -6.78 -10.76 -9.23
CA ILE A 382 -6.71 -9.53 -10.04
C ILE A 382 -8.05 -8.78 -9.93
N ASP A 383 -8.02 -7.58 -9.31
CA ASP A 383 -9.18 -6.69 -9.26
C ASP A 383 -9.21 -5.76 -10.47
N PHE A 384 -9.77 -6.25 -11.57
CA PHE A 384 -9.90 -5.49 -12.81
C PHE A 384 -10.77 -4.23 -12.65
N ARG A 385 -11.73 -4.23 -11.71
CA ARG A 385 -12.61 -3.07 -11.49
C ARG A 385 -11.82 -1.95 -10.82
N GLU A 386 -11.03 -2.29 -9.82
CA GLU A 386 -10.20 -1.33 -9.11
C GLU A 386 -9.06 -0.79 -9.98
N LEU A 387 -8.42 -1.64 -10.78
CA LEU A 387 -7.44 -1.19 -11.79
C LEU A 387 -8.06 -0.15 -12.74
N TRP A 388 -9.25 -0.43 -13.26
CA TRP A 388 -9.96 0.49 -14.14
C TRP A 388 -10.38 1.78 -13.44
N HIS A 389 -10.79 1.70 -12.17
CA HIS A 389 -11.13 2.87 -11.34
C HIS A 389 -9.91 3.78 -11.15
N ILE A 390 -8.75 3.22 -10.79
CA ILE A 390 -7.49 3.95 -10.64
C ILE A 390 -7.09 4.64 -11.96
N MET A 391 -7.14 3.88 -13.07
CA MET A 391 -6.79 4.37 -14.41
C MET A 391 -7.64 5.55 -14.88
N ARG A 392 -8.91 5.62 -14.46
CA ARG A 392 -9.82 6.73 -14.78
C ARG A 392 -9.74 7.90 -13.80
N THR A 393 -9.22 7.70 -12.59
CA THR A 393 -9.31 8.69 -11.50
C THR A 393 -8.11 9.63 -11.45
N SER A 394 -6.88 9.11 -11.53
CA SER A 394 -5.66 9.93 -11.37
C SER A 394 -4.49 9.36 -12.15
N ARG A 395 -3.84 10.21 -12.97
CA ARG A 395 -2.63 9.83 -13.72
C ARG A 395 -1.46 9.46 -12.80
N ALA A 396 -1.36 10.12 -11.64
CA ALA A 396 -0.32 9.83 -10.66
C ALA A 396 -0.50 8.42 -10.06
N GLU A 397 -1.71 8.11 -9.60
CA GLU A 397 -2.05 6.80 -9.06
C GLU A 397 -1.93 5.69 -10.12
N THR A 398 -2.32 6.00 -11.37
CA THR A 398 -2.15 5.11 -12.52
C THR A 398 -0.68 4.78 -12.76
N SER A 399 0.19 5.80 -12.73
CA SER A 399 1.64 5.59 -12.92
C SER A 399 2.24 4.71 -11.83
N ILE A 400 1.80 4.89 -10.58
CA ILE A 400 2.23 4.07 -9.45
C ILE A 400 1.80 2.61 -9.65
N ALA A 401 0.53 2.37 -9.97
CA ALA A 401 -0.01 1.03 -10.17
C ALA A 401 0.67 0.30 -11.35
N ILE A 402 0.83 0.96 -12.50
CA ILE A 402 1.45 0.37 -13.69
C ILE A 402 2.94 0.08 -13.45
N ILE A 403 3.69 1.01 -12.86
CA ILE A 403 5.11 0.79 -12.59
C ILE A 403 5.29 -0.34 -11.59
N THR A 404 4.47 -0.39 -10.53
CA THR A 404 4.52 -1.51 -9.57
C THR A 404 4.20 -2.84 -10.23
N PHE A 405 3.15 -2.88 -11.08
CA PHE A 405 2.78 -4.08 -11.84
C PHE A 405 3.94 -4.55 -12.74
N ILE A 406 4.53 -3.66 -13.53
CA ILE A 406 5.66 -3.97 -14.41
C ILE A 406 6.87 -4.41 -13.58
N SER A 407 7.26 -3.66 -12.55
CA SER A 407 8.37 -4.03 -11.67
C SER A 407 8.17 -5.41 -11.04
N THR A 408 6.93 -5.77 -10.69
CA THR A 408 6.61 -7.10 -10.15
C THR A 408 6.87 -8.22 -11.15
N LEU A 409 6.74 -7.96 -12.46
CA LEU A 409 6.99 -8.97 -13.48
C LEU A 409 8.48 -9.16 -13.80
N PHE A 410 9.30 -8.12 -13.67
CA PHE A 410 10.69 -8.12 -14.14
C PHE A 410 11.75 -8.13 -13.02
N ILE A 411 11.34 -7.95 -11.78
CA ILE A 411 12.21 -7.85 -10.60
C ILE A 411 11.57 -8.68 -9.50
N ASP A 412 12.36 -9.12 -8.51
CA ASP A 412 11.83 -9.81 -7.34
C ASP A 412 10.71 -9.02 -6.66
N LEU A 413 9.74 -9.78 -6.16
CA LEU A 413 8.44 -9.30 -5.70
C LEU A 413 8.55 -8.23 -4.61
N GLU A 414 9.49 -8.39 -3.67
CA GLU A 414 9.76 -7.45 -2.59
C GLU A 414 10.30 -6.09 -3.08
N PHE A 415 11.19 -6.08 -4.07
CA PHE A 415 11.75 -4.83 -4.61
C PHE A 415 10.73 -4.07 -5.45
N ALA A 416 9.81 -4.77 -6.10
CA ALA A 416 8.74 -4.15 -6.86
C ALA A 416 7.85 -3.24 -6.00
N ILE A 417 7.52 -3.66 -4.77
CA ILE A 417 6.79 -2.83 -3.82
C ILE A 417 7.58 -1.58 -3.46
N TYR A 418 8.89 -1.70 -3.21
CA TYR A 418 9.70 -0.55 -2.86
C TYR A 418 9.77 0.48 -3.98
N ILE A 419 9.87 0.05 -5.23
CA ILE A 419 9.81 0.95 -6.38
C ILE A 419 8.47 1.69 -6.37
N GLY A 420 7.36 0.98 -6.15
CA GLY A 420 6.02 1.57 -6.02
C GLY A 420 5.91 2.57 -4.88
N VAL A 421 6.36 2.21 -3.68
CA VAL A 421 6.35 3.05 -2.47
C VAL A 421 7.22 4.29 -2.68
N MET A 422 8.45 4.12 -3.19
CA MET A 422 9.37 5.21 -3.43
C MET A 422 8.79 6.19 -4.46
N LEU A 423 8.20 5.68 -5.54
CA LEU A 423 7.52 6.52 -6.52
C LEU A 423 6.32 7.26 -5.91
N SER A 424 5.50 6.58 -5.10
CA SER A 424 4.38 7.20 -4.39
C SER A 424 4.85 8.31 -3.46
N PHE A 425 5.94 8.08 -2.73
CA PHE A 425 6.56 9.05 -1.83
C PHE A 425 7.14 10.25 -2.61
N LEU A 426 7.84 10.03 -3.73
CA LEU A 426 8.36 11.10 -4.58
C LEU A 426 7.24 11.95 -5.17
N ILE A 427 6.15 11.33 -5.62
CA ILE A 427 4.95 12.04 -6.12
C ILE A 427 4.30 12.85 -4.99
N PHE A 428 4.15 12.26 -3.81
CA PHE A 428 3.62 12.94 -2.63
C PHE A 428 4.48 14.15 -2.24
N LEU A 429 5.80 13.97 -2.16
CA LEU A 429 6.75 15.05 -1.88
C LEU A 429 6.67 16.15 -2.93
N ASN A 430 6.61 15.80 -4.21
CA ASN A 430 6.48 16.79 -5.28
C ASN A 430 5.17 17.59 -5.17
N LYS A 431 4.05 16.93 -4.86
CA LYS A 431 2.76 17.58 -4.63
C LYS A 431 2.77 18.47 -3.39
N SER A 432 3.42 18.03 -2.32
CA SER A 432 3.58 18.78 -1.07
C SER A 432 4.47 20.02 -1.25
N ALA A 433 5.55 19.90 -2.02
CA ALA A 433 6.48 20.98 -2.35
C ALA A 433 5.88 22.06 -3.28
N HIS A 434 4.75 21.78 -3.92
CA HIS A 434 4.06 22.69 -4.84
C HIS A 434 2.66 23.04 -4.29
N PRO A 435 2.56 23.73 -3.13
CA PRO A 435 1.27 24.12 -2.57
C PRO A 435 0.55 25.10 -3.51
N PHE A 436 -0.77 25.09 -3.46
CA PHE A 436 -1.56 26.01 -4.27
C PHE A 436 -1.42 27.43 -3.74
N ILE A 437 -1.04 28.38 -4.61
CA ILE A 437 -0.94 29.81 -4.29
C ILE A 437 -1.83 30.56 -5.27
N GLY A 438 -2.92 31.13 -4.73
CA GLY A 438 -3.91 31.86 -5.49
C GLY A 438 -4.05 33.30 -5.03
N ILE A 439 -4.54 34.15 -5.92
CA ILE A 439 -4.81 35.56 -5.63
C ILE A 439 -6.31 35.71 -5.48
N GLY A 440 -6.73 36.41 -4.43
CA GLY A 440 -8.13 36.52 -4.09
C GLY A 440 -8.63 37.96 -4.06
N ALA A 441 -9.92 38.13 -4.36
CA ALA A 441 -10.64 39.38 -4.15
C ALA A 441 -12.05 39.09 -3.61
N PRO A 442 -12.65 40.01 -2.84
CA PRO A 442 -14.03 39.90 -2.40
C PRO A 442 -15.01 39.98 -3.58
N ASP A 443 -15.86 38.96 -3.73
CA ASP A 443 -16.87 38.90 -4.80
C ASP A 443 -18.10 39.76 -4.45
N PRO A 444 -18.36 40.87 -5.17
CA PRO A 444 -19.48 41.77 -4.88
C PRO A 444 -20.85 41.12 -5.08
N ASN A 445 -20.95 40.02 -5.84
CA ASN A 445 -22.23 39.34 -6.13
C ASN A 445 -22.69 38.43 -4.99
N THR A 446 -21.95 38.37 -3.89
CA THR A 446 -22.27 37.51 -2.73
C THR A 446 -22.68 38.35 -1.53
N THR A 447 -23.67 37.88 -0.76
CA THR A 447 -24.27 38.58 0.39
C THR A 447 -23.25 39.05 1.44
N HIS A 448 -22.12 38.37 1.56
CA HIS A 448 -21.04 38.69 2.51
C HIS A 448 -19.70 39.02 1.85
N ARG A 449 -19.65 39.32 0.55
CA ARG A 449 -18.42 39.61 -0.20
C ARG A 449 -17.31 38.57 0.01
N VAL A 450 -17.64 37.30 -0.21
CA VAL A 450 -16.73 36.17 0.01
C VAL A 450 -15.51 36.30 -0.90
N PHE A 451 -14.32 36.08 -0.34
CA PHE A 451 -13.07 36.07 -1.11
C PHE A 451 -13.01 34.85 -2.03
N ARG A 452 -12.87 35.08 -3.33
CA ARG A 452 -12.68 34.04 -4.37
C ARG A 452 -11.46 34.34 -5.22
N SER A 453 -11.01 33.35 -5.99
CA SER A 453 -9.92 33.51 -6.96
C SER A 453 -10.25 34.63 -7.95
N SER A 454 -9.42 35.67 -8.01
CA SER A 454 -9.62 36.79 -8.93
C SER A 454 -9.50 36.34 -10.38
N GLU A 455 -8.52 35.48 -10.67
CA GLU A 455 -8.25 34.97 -12.02
C GLU A 455 -9.38 34.08 -12.55
N THR A 456 -9.97 33.23 -11.69
CA THR A 456 -11.03 32.30 -12.10
C THR A 456 -12.39 33.00 -12.28
N HIS A 457 -12.66 34.04 -11.49
CA HIS A 457 -13.97 34.72 -11.47
C HIS A 457 -13.94 36.11 -12.14
N GLY A 458 -12.80 36.53 -12.70
CA GLY A 458 -12.64 37.84 -13.34
C GLY A 458 -12.88 39.01 -12.38
N LEU A 459 -12.51 38.85 -11.10
CA LEU A 459 -12.78 39.87 -10.08
C LEU A 459 -11.76 41.01 -10.16
N ASN A 460 -12.24 42.24 -9.96
CA ASN A 460 -11.35 43.39 -9.81
C ASN A 460 -10.48 43.23 -8.55
N GLU A 461 -9.21 43.62 -8.67
CA GLU A 461 -8.23 43.60 -7.58
C GLU A 461 -7.94 45.05 -7.11
N CYS A 462 -7.40 45.21 -5.90
CA CYS A 462 -6.98 46.52 -5.42
C CYS A 462 -5.72 46.96 -6.21
N PRO A 463 -5.62 48.22 -6.67
CA PRO A 463 -4.44 48.66 -7.46
C PRO A 463 -3.14 48.73 -6.64
N GLN A 464 -3.24 48.82 -5.30
CA GLN A 464 -2.10 49.04 -4.40
C GLN A 464 -1.75 47.83 -3.52
N MET A 465 -2.70 46.92 -3.32
CA MET A 465 -2.58 45.78 -2.42
C MET A 465 -2.93 44.48 -3.13
N VAL A 466 -2.13 43.45 -2.91
CA VAL A 466 -2.44 42.08 -3.35
C VAL A 466 -2.85 41.22 -2.16
N PHE A 467 -3.93 40.46 -2.33
CA PHE A 467 -4.33 39.43 -1.38
C PHE A 467 -3.91 38.06 -1.92
N VAL A 468 -2.97 37.41 -1.26
CA VAL A 468 -2.42 36.11 -1.65
C VAL A 468 -2.84 35.08 -0.62
N ARG A 469 -3.34 33.95 -1.10
CA ARG A 469 -3.71 32.80 -0.28
C ARG A 469 -2.89 31.60 -0.70
N MET A 470 -2.35 30.91 0.30
CA MET A 470 -1.70 29.63 0.11
C MET A 470 -2.48 28.52 0.81
N ASP A 471 -2.73 27.44 0.08
CA ASP A 471 -3.34 26.21 0.54
C ASP A 471 -2.31 25.07 0.41
N GLY A 472 -1.76 24.62 1.54
CA GLY A 472 -0.77 23.55 1.61
C GLY A 472 0.25 23.76 2.74
N PRO A 473 1.17 22.81 2.95
CA PRO A 473 2.25 22.93 3.93
C PRO A 473 3.24 24.01 3.51
N PHE A 474 3.88 24.68 4.49
CA PHE A 474 4.85 25.73 4.22
C PHE A 474 6.17 25.47 4.94
N TYR A 475 6.99 24.64 4.31
CA TYR A 475 8.23 24.13 4.85
C TYR A 475 9.36 24.21 3.80
N PHE A 476 10.58 23.80 4.16
CA PHE A 476 11.79 23.89 3.32
C PHE A 476 11.58 23.40 1.89
N GLY A 477 10.79 22.33 1.68
CA GLY A 477 10.52 21.77 0.36
C GLY A 477 9.65 22.68 -0.52
N SER A 478 8.84 23.54 0.08
CA SER A 478 7.92 24.46 -0.62
C SER A 478 8.44 25.89 -0.77
N VAL A 479 9.48 26.28 -0.01
CA VAL A 479 9.99 27.66 0.06
C VAL A 479 10.35 28.21 -1.31
N GLU A 480 11.08 27.46 -2.13
CA GLU A 480 11.51 27.96 -3.44
C GLU A 480 10.33 28.13 -4.41
N HIS A 481 9.33 27.24 -4.33
CA HIS A 481 8.09 27.38 -5.09
C HIS A 481 7.35 28.67 -4.69
N VAL A 482 7.18 28.90 -3.39
CA VAL A 482 6.49 30.09 -2.84
C VAL A 482 7.26 31.36 -3.21
N ARG A 483 8.59 31.37 -3.06
CA ARG A 483 9.46 32.49 -3.45
C ARG A 483 9.27 32.83 -4.93
N ARG A 484 9.37 31.84 -5.83
CA ARG A 484 9.17 32.05 -7.27
C ARG A 484 7.79 32.62 -7.57
N LYS A 485 6.74 32.16 -6.87
CA LYS A 485 5.38 32.69 -7.00
C LYS A 485 5.26 34.12 -6.50
N PHE A 486 5.83 34.49 -5.36
CA PHE A 486 5.87 35.90 -4.91
C PHE A 486 6.55 36.81 -5.92
N ARG A 487 7.67 36.36 -6.52
CA ARG A 487 8.37 37.10 -7.58
C ARG A 487 7.56 37.19 -8.88
N GLU A 488 6.78 36.16 -9.22
CA GLU A 488 5.85 36.20 -10.35
C GLU A 488 4.71 37.20 -10.12
N ILE A 489 4.09 37.17 -8.94
CA ILE A 489 3.01 38.10 -8.54
C ILE A 489 3.51 39.54 -8.61
N GLU A 490 4.69 39.79 -8.06
CA GLU A 490 5.31 41.12 -8.09
C GLU A 490 5.55 41.64 -9.51
N ARG A 491 6.07 40.80 -10.43
CA ARG A 491 6.31 41.19 -11.83
C ARG A 491 5.01 41.53 -12.55
N LYS A 492 3.96 40.74 -12.34
CA LYS A 492 2.63 40.96 -12.96
C LYS A 492 1.89 42.15 -12.35
N ARG A 493 2.13 42.47 -11.08
CA ARG A 493 1.42 43.49 -10.30
C ARG A 493 2.39 44.51 -9.68
N ALA A 494 3.22 45.12 -10.52
CA ALA A 494 4.29 46.02 -10.06
C ALA A 494 3.80 47.19 -9.18
N LYS A 495 2.58 47.69 -9.42
CA LYS A 495 1.94 48.77 -8.65
C LYS A 495 1.39 48.33 -7.29
N GLN A 496 1.13 47.04 -7.09
CA GLN A 496 0.64 46.50 -5.81
C GLN A 496 1.84 46.31 -4.86
N LYS A 497 2.19 47.37 -4.13
CA LYS A 497 3.31 47.38 -3.19
C LYS A 497 2.99 46.64 -1.89
N HIS A 498 1.74 46.65 -1.45
CA HIS A 498 1.29 45.99 -0.22
C HIS A 498 0.86 44.55 -0.49
N MET A 499 1.11 43.63 0.44
CA MET A 499 0.68 42.23 0.34
C MET A 499 0.11 41.73 1.66
N LEU A 500 -1.08 41.13 1.59
CA LEU A 500 -1.64 40.32 2.66
C LEU A 500 -1.51 38.85 2.28
N PHE A 501 -0.66 38.11 3.00
CA PHE A 501 -0.40 36.70 2.79
C PHE A 501 -1.16 35.84 3.80
N MET A 502 -2.10 35.05 3.29
CA MET A 502 -2.92 34.14 4.07
C MET A 502 -2.33 32.74 4.06
N VAL A 503 -1.90 32.29 5.24
CA VAL A 503 -1.47 30.91 5.45
C VAL A 503 -2.65 30.12 5.98
N LYS A 504 -3.26 29.33 5.09
CA LYS A 504 -4.35 28.40 5.47
C LYS A 504 -3.83 26.99 5.78
N GLY A 505 -2.53 26.75 5.57
CA GLY A 505 -1.86 25.48 5.77
C GLY A 505 -1.97 24.97 7.21
N VAL A 506 -2.03 23.64 7.34
CA VAL A 506 -2.10 22.93 8.62
C VAL A 506 -0.75 23.02 9.30
N GLY A 507 -0.56 23.98 10.21
CA GLY A 507 0.44 24.02 11.29
C GLY A 507 1.93 23.87 10.97
N GLU A 508 2.34 23.55 9.75
CA GLU A 508 3.70 23.21 9.35
C GLU A 508 4.36 24.44 8.74
N ILE A 509 4.82 25.36 9.60
CA ILE A 509 5.82 26.38 9.25
C ILE A 509 7.13 25.94 9.86
N ASP A 510 8.21 25.87 9.07
CA ASP A 510 9.56 25.62 9.56
C ASP A 510 10.44 26.87 9.45
N LEU A 511 11.70 26.74 9.88
CA LEU A 511 12.63 27.88 9.91
C LEU A 511 12.87 28.49 8.51
N PRO A 512 13.18 27.73 7.45
CA PRO A 512 13.30 28.30 6.09
C PRO A 512 12.03 29.04 5.60
N ALA A 513 10.84 28.53 5.91
CA ALA A 513 9.60 29.19 5.56
C ALA A 513 9.41 30.51 6.33
N ALA A 514 9.76 30.52 7.62
CA ALA A 514 9.76 31.74 8.44
C ALA A 514 10.76 32.79 7.90
N GLU A 515 11.97 32.37 7.54
CA GLU A 515 12.97 33.27 6.95
C GLU A 515 12.49 33.90 5.63
N LEU A 516 11.79 33.14 4.78
CA LEU A 516 11.20 33.68 3.56
C LEU A 516 10.17 34.78 3.84
N LEU A 517 9.35 34.65 4.90
CA LEU A 517 8.39 35.68 5.30
C LEU A 517 9.11 36.97 5.72
N ILE A 518 10.19 36.85 6.49
CA ILE A 518 11.00 37.99 6.94
C ILE A 518 11.70 38.65 5.74
N GLU A 519 12.25 37.85 4.82
CA GLU A 519 12.87 38.32 3.58
C GLU A 519 11.85 39.14 2.75
N GLU A 520 10.64 38.60 2.59
CA GLU A 520 9.58 39.25 1.81
C GLU A 520 9.10 40.54 2.48
N ALA A 521 8.96 40.55 3.81
CA ALA A 521 8.60 41.75 4.56
C ALA A 521 9.62 42.88 4.38
N ARG A 522 10.92 42.58 4.55
CA ARG A 522 12.01 43.55 4.33
C ARG A 522 12.05 44.04 2.88
N ARG A 523 11.78 43.15 1.92
CA ARG A 523 11.79 43.48 0.50
C ARG A 523 10.63 44.39 0.10
N ARG A 524 9.42 44.13 0.60
CA ARG A 524 8.23 44.97 0.41
C ARG A 524 8.41 46.35 1.03
N LYS A 525 8.96 46.41 2.26
CA LYS A 525 9.29 47.66 2.95
C LYS A 525 10.25 48.55 2.14
N ARG A 526 11.30 47.97 1.56
CA ARG A 526 12.24 48.70 0.67
C ARG A 526 11.58 49.32 -0.57
N ARG A 527 10.44 48.79 -1.01
CA ARG A 527 9.66 49.31 -2.16
C ARG A 527 8.60 50.34 -1.75
N GLY A 528 8.51 50.67 -0.46
CA GLY A 528 7.50 51.56 0.10
C GLY A 528 6.12 50.91 0.24
N GLY A 529 6.06 49.60 0.47
CA GLY A 529 4.82 48.88 0.80
C GLY A 529 4.95 48.07 2.10
N SER A 530 3.88 47.41 2.51
CA SER A 530 3.84 46.55 3.71
C SER A 530 3.58 45.08 3.37
N PHE A 531 3.97 44.19 4.27
CA PHE A 531 3.71 42.75 4.17
C PHE A 531 3.07 42.27 5.47
N HIS A 532 1.86 41.74 5.36
CA HIS A 532 1.07 41.29 6.49
C HIS A 532 0.80 39.79 6.33
N VAL A 533 0.87 39.06 7.43
CA VAL A 533 0.59 37.62 7.47
C VAL A 533 -0.69 37.39 8.24
N GLN A 534 -1.59 36.58 7.68
CA GLN A 534 -2.79 36.13 8.36
C GLN A 534 -2.68 34.64 8.68
N ALA A 535 -2.79 34.30 9.97
CA ALA A 535 -2.74 32.93 10.48
C ALA A 535 -3.88 32.70 11.48
N LYS A 536 -4.69 31.66 11.25
CA LYS A 536 -5.82 31.33 12.16
C LYS A 536 -5.45 30.31 13.25
N GLN A 537 -4.52 29.41 12.96
CA GLN A 537 -4.24 28.28 13.84
C GLN A 537 -3.24 28.67 14.92
N VAL A 538 -3.54 28.35 16.18
CA VAL A 538 -2.65 28.61 17.33
C VAL A 538 -1.27 28.00 17.13
N ALA A 539 -1.20 26.80 16.52
CA ALA A 539 0.08 26.15 16.21
C ALA A 539 0.93 26.99 15.23
N ALA A 540 0.32 27.56 14.20
CA ALA A 540 1.02 28.41 13.24
C ALA A 540 1.50 29.71 13.90
N ILE A 541 0.65 30.36 14.71
CA ILE A 541 1.01 31.60 15.45
C ILE A 541 2.20 31.33 16.38
N LYS A 542 2.13 30.28 17.21
CA LYS A 542 3.24 29.90 18.11
C LYS A 542 4.55 29.63 17.36
N ARG A 543 4.48 29.09 16.14
CA ARG A 543 5.67 28.88 15.31
C ARG A 543 6.20 30.20 14.73
N LEU A 544 5.34 31.09 14.25
CA LEU A 544 5.73 32.44 13.80
C LEU A 544 6.44 33.22 14.91
N ASP A 545 5.93 33.16 16.14
CA ASP A 545 6.56 33.76 17.31
C ASP A 545 7.91 33.09 17.62
N ARG A 546 7.95 31.75 17.67
CA ARG A 546 9.17 30.99 17.95
C ARG A 546 10.29 31.25 16.94
N PHE A 547 9.95 31.51 15.68
CA PHE A 547 10.90 31.83 14.62
C PHE A 547 11.10 33.33 14.42
N HIS A 548 10.71 34.17 15.38
CA HIS A 548 10.89 35.62 15.39
C HIS A 548 10.25 36.37 14.19
N VAL A 549 9.27 35.75 13.51
CA VAL A 549 8.55 36.39 12.40
C VAL A 549 7.71 37.55 12.93
N SER A 550 7.02 37.36 14.06
CA SER A 550 6.20 38.39 14.69
C SER A 550 7.01 39.61 15.14
N GLU A 551 8.25 39.39 15.63
CA GLU A 551 9.16 40.47 15.99
C GLU A 551 9.67 41.21 14.75
N ALA A 552 10.06 40.48 13.70
CA ALA A 552 10.61 41.05 12.48
C ALA A 552 9.56 41.81 11.64
N LEU A 553 8.31 41.36 11.65
CA LEU A 553 7.20 42.02 10.95
C LEU A 553 6.55 43.13 11.80
N SER A 554 6.84 43.19 13.11
CA SER A 554 6.01 43.82 14.16
C SER A 554 4.69 43.09 14.39
N THR A 555 4.24 43.02 15.65
CA THR A 555 3.01 42.29 16.04
C THR A 555 1.76 42.80 15.31
N GLU A 556 1.77 44.07 14.90
CA GLU A 556 0.75 44.76 14.09
C GLU A 556 0.61 44.19 12.68
N HIS A 557 1.60 43.44 12.18
CA HIS A 557 1.55 42.85 10.84
C HIS A 557 1.25 41.34 10.84
N VAL A 558 0.95 40.76 12.01
CA VAL A 558 0.51 39.36 12.14
C VAL A 558 -0.94 39.32 12.64
N HIS A 559 -1.82 38.79 11.80
CA HIS A 559 -3.27 38.93 11.95
C HIS A 559 -3.98 37.60 12.18
N THR A 560 -4.99 37.60 13.04
CA THR A 560 -5.84 36.43 13.28
C THR A 560 -7.03 36.39 12.31
N SER A 561 -7.55 37.54 11.89
CA SER A 561 -8.63 37.66 10.92
C SER A 561 -8.23 38.45 9.68
N LYS A 562 -8.99 38.27 8.59
CA LYS A 562 -8.78 39.05 7.36
C LYS A 562 -9.26 40.49 7.51
N GLY A 563 -10.32 40.68 8.29
CA GLY A 563 -10.93 41.99 8.51
C GLY A 563 -9.92 42.90 9.21
N ASP A 564 -9.32 42.41 10.30
CA ASP A 564 -8.31 43.15 11.06
C ASP A 564 -7.13 43.54 10.15
N ALA A 565 -6.62 42.58 9.37
CA ALA A 565 -5.55 42.83 8.43
C ALA A 565 -5.90 43.92 7.40
N ILE A 566 -7.11 43.88 6.82
CA ILE A 566 -7.54 44.87 5.83
C ILE A 566 -7.77 46.23 6.48
N ALA A 567 -8.40 46.27 7.66
CA ALA A 567 -8.66 47.49 8.41
C ALA A 567 -7.37 48.22 8.81
N GLU A 568 -6.29 47.47 9.03
CA GLU A 568 -4.98 48.03 9.33
C GLU A 568 -4.18 48.42 8.08
N ILE A 569 -4.29 47.65 6.99
CA ILE A 569 -3.56 47.94 5.75
C ILE A 569 -4.15 49.14 5.01
N VAL A 570 -5.47 49.22 4.86
CA VAL A 570 -6.12 50.22 4.00
C VAL A 570 -5.78 51.67 4.35
N PRO A 571 -5.70 52.08 5.63
CA PRO A 571 -5.25 53.42 6.02
C PRO A 571 -3.79 53.71 5.62
N THR A 572 -2.93 52.69 5.54
CA THR A 572 -1.51 52.83 5.16
C THR A 572 -1.29 52.90 3.65
N LEU A 573 -2.32 52.64 2.85
CA LEU A 573 -2.25 52.80 1.40
C LEU A 573 -2.13 54.29 1.04
N ASP A 574 -1.55 54.57 -0.13
CA ASP A 574 -1.52 55.92 -0.69
C ASP A 574 -2.95 56.41 -0.94
N GLN A 575 -3.33 57.43 -0.18
CA GLN A 575 -4.69 57.94 -0.10
C GLN A 575 -5.08 58.76 -1.34
N ASP A 576 -4.13 59.28 -2.11
CA ASP A 576 -4.41 60.01 -3.35
C ASP A 576 -4.89 59.02 -4.44
N ILE A 577 -4.24 57.85 -4.50
CA ILE A 577 -4.70 56.74 -5.35
C ILE A 577 -6.04 56.21 -4.84
N CYS A 578 -6.22 56.07 -3.52
CA CYS A 578 -7.48 55.62 -2.96
C CYS A 578 -8.61 56.62 -3.23
N ALA A 579 -8.38 57.93 -3.20
CA ALA A 579 -9.41 58.94 -3.44
C ALA A 579 -10.01 58.83 -4.86
N THR A 580 -9.19 58.50 -5.85
CA THR A 580 -9.59 58.39 -7.27
C THR A 580 -9.91 56.96 -7.72
N CYS A 581 -9.77 55.96 -6.83
CA CYS A 581 -9.98 54.56 -7.16
C CYS A 581 -11.46 54.24 -7.45
N THR A 582 -11.75 53.70 -8.62
CA THR A 582 -13.10 53.24 -9.02
C THR A 582 -13.40 51.80 -8.62
N ALA A 583 -12.37 51.00 -8.30
CA ALA A 583 -12.52 49.56 -8.01
C ALA A 583 -13.13 49.27 -6.63
N ARG A 584 -12.83 50.08 -5.60
CA ARG A 584 -13.40 50.01 -4.23
C ARG A 584 -13.60 48.58 -3.69
N ILE A 585 -12.48 47.86 -3.62
CA ILE A 585 -12.48 46.42 -3.34
C ILE A 585 -12.84 46.10 -1.89
N PHE A 586 -12.43 46.92 -0.92
CA PHE A 586 -12.65 46.65 0.51
C PHE A 586 -13.76 47.53 1.09
N ARG A 587 -14.31 47.16 2.25
CA ARG A 587 -15.33 47.98 2.94
C ARG A 587 -14.71 49.21 3.59
N GLU A 588 -13.42 49.11 3.89
CA GLU A 588 -12.59 50.08 4.56
C GLU A 588 -12.03 51.13 3.58
N CYS A 589 -12.29 50.98 2.27
CA CYS A 589 -11.89 51.99 1.28
C CYS A 589 -12.57 53.34 1.56
N PRO A 590 -11.88 54.48 1.36
CA PRO A 590 -12.45 55.80 1.59
C PRO A 590 -13.67 56.07 0.69
N PRO A 591 -14.57 56.98 1.12
CA PRO A 591 -15.80 57.28 0.39
C PRO A 591 -15.51 57.75 -1.05
N PRO A 592 -16.45 57.50 -1.99
CA PRO A 592 -16.26 57.87 -3.38
C PRO A 592 -16.14 59.39 -3.55
N PRO A 593 -15.41 59.88 -4.56
CA PRO A 593 -15.39 61.31 -4.89
C PRO A 593 -16.80 61.78 -5.30
N ALA A 594 -17.12 63.05 -5.02
CA ALA A 594 -18.46 63.62 -5.20
C ALA A 594 -19.04 63.42 -6.61
N ASP A 595 -18.19 63.43 -7.65
CA ASP A 595 -18.59 63.23 -9.04
C ASP A 595 -19.04 61.80 -9.36
N PHE A 596 -18.66 60.80 -8.57
CA PHE A 596 -19.02 59.40 -8.77
C PHE A 596 -20.45 59.09 -8.29
N LEU A 597 -20.90 59.77 -7.22
CA LEU A 597 -22.28 59.71 -6.75
C LEU A 597 -23.24 60.29 -7.79
N ALA A 598 -22.84 61.37 -8.47
CA ALA A 598 -23.62 61.99 -9.55
C ALA A 598 -23.79 61.09 -10.80
N VAL A 599 -22.89 60.13 -11.02
CA VAL A 599 -22.98 59.15 -12.13
C VAL A 599 -23.84 57.95 -11.72
N GLN A 600 -23.71 57.45 -10.49
CA GLN A 600 -24.56 56.36 -10.00
C GLN A 600 -26.02 56.78 -9.79
N ASP A 601 -26.27 58.02 -9.35
CA ASP A 601 -27.64 58.56 -9.27
C ASP A 601 -28.28 58.71 -10.66
N LYS A 602 -27.48 58.96 -11.70
CA LYS A 602 -27.95 58.98 -13.10
C LYS A 602 -28.19 57.58 -13.67
N GLU A 603 -27.39 56.58 -13.31
CA GLU A 603 -27.60 55.18 -13.73
C GLU A 603 -28.73 54.48 -12.96
N ALA A 604 -28.94 54.83 -11.68
CA ALA A 604 -30.06 54.34 -10.87
C ALA A 604 -31.41 54.93 -11.27
N ALA A 605 -31.43 56.08 -11.95
CA ALA A 605 -32.63 56.75 -12.47
C ALA A 605 -33.08 56.28 -13.88
N ALA A 606 -32.35 55.36 -14.53
CA ALA A 606 -32.75 54.80 -15.82
C ALA A 606 -33.63 53.55 -15.64
N PRO A 607 -34.83 53.46 -16.25
CA PRO A 607 -35.75 52.37 -16.00
C PRO A 607 -35.28 51.02 -16.59
N ALA A 608 -35.62 49.96 -15.87
CA ALA A 608 -35.25 48.57 -16.08
C ALA A 608 -35.73 47.93 -17.40
N ALA A 609 -35.05 48.22 -18.52
CA ALA A 609 -35.35 47.59 -19.81
C ALA A 609 -34.28 46.60 -20.33
N GLN A 610 -33.11 46.47 -19.68
CA GLN A 610 -31.99 45.67 -20.22
C GLN A 610 -31.74 44.32 -19.51
N SER A 611 -32.48 44.01 -18.44
CA SER A 611 -32.34 42.76 -17.67
C SER A 611 -32.98 41.54 -18.35
N SER A 612 -34.09 41.71 -19.09
CA SER A 612 -34.80 40.59 -19.74
C SER A 612 -34.10 40.07 -21.01
N ALA A 613 -33.40 40.94 -21.75
CA ALA A 613 -32.71 40.55 -22.99
C ALA A 613 -31.44 39.71 -22.77
N ARG A 614 -30.76 39.87 -21.63
CA ARG A 614 -29.53 39.11 -21.28
C ARG A 614 -29.83 37.72 -20.70
N ALA A 615 -30.97 37.54 -20.03
CA ALA A 615 -31.41 36.24 -19.53
C ALA A 615 -31.82 35.29 -20.67
N GLY A 616 -32.55 35.80 -21.69
CA GLY A 616 -32.96 35.01 -22.86
C GLY A 616 -31.79 34.54 -23.73
N LYS A 617 -30.72 35.34 -23.86
CA LYS A 617 -29.54 34.96 -24.65
C LYS A 617 -28.71 33.85 -24.01
N ARG A 618 -28.61 33.83 -22.67
CA ARG A 618 -27.87 32.78 -21.91
C ARG A 618 -28.61 31.44 -21.82
N GLN A 619 -29.94 31.42 -21.95
CA GLN A 619 -30.69 30.16 -22.05
C GLN A 619 -30.55 29.54 -23.45
N LYS A 620 -30.41 30.35 -24.50
CA LYS A 620 -30.20 29.86 -25.87
C LYS A 620 -28.79 29.27 -26.07
N GLU A 621 -27.76 29.90 -25.52
CA GLU A 621 -26.37 29.37 -25.55
C GLU A 621 -26.16 28.12 -24.68
N LYS A 622 -27.03 27.87 -23.68
CA LYS A 622 -26.99 26.63 -22.89
C LYS A 622 -27.73 25.47 -23.54
N ALA A 623 -28.65 25.72 -24.46
CA ALA A 623 -29.33 24.67 -25.22
C ALA A 623 -28.44 24.15 -26.37
N ASP A 624 -27.71 25.05 -27.05
CA ASP A 624 -26.80 24.69 -28.16
C ASP A 624 -25.49 24.01 -27.70
N ALA A 625 -25.22 23.95 -26.39
CA ALA A 625 -24.04 23.26 -25.83
C ALA A 625 -24.36 21.85 -25.30
N SER A 626 -25.58 21.36 -25.54
CA SER A 626 -26.09 20.06 -25.09
C SER A 626 -26.62 19.16 -26.21
N GLU A 627 -26.31 19.46 -27.47
CA GLU A 627 -26.39 18.52 -28.61
C GLU A 627 -25.02 17.93 -28.95
#